data_AF-A0A3S0UCY6-F1
#
_entry.id   AF-A0A3S0UCY6-F1
#
_cell.length_a   1.000
_cell.length_b   1.000
_cell.length_c   1.000
_cell.angle_alpha   90.00
_cell.angle_beta   90.00
_cell.angle_gamma   90.00
#
_symmetry.space_group_name_H-M   'P 1'
#
loop_
_entity.id
_entity.type
_entity.pdbx_description
1 polymer ?
#
loop_
_entity_poly.entity_id
_entity_poly.type
_entity_poly.pdbx_seq_one_letter_code
_entity_poly.pdbx_strand_id
1 'polypeptide(L)'
;MAELTPKERLQPSLLDRLTDEEPDKAQESREQRVLSMNRLRLGVLRDLAWLFNSTRMPESSAIERYPFAAHSVINFGLPPLSGVTARSLDVNALEQTLRQVIIDFEPRILRQSLRVHA
;
A
#
# COMPACT_ATOMS: atom_id res chain seq x y z
N MET A 1 -32.48 6.57 -9.76
CA MET A 1 -31.23 6.05 -9.14
C MET A 1 -31.07 4.64 -9.65
N ALA A 2 -30.08 4.38 -10.51
CA ALA A 2 -29.91 3.05 -11.09
C ALA A 2 -29.31 2.12 -10.02
N GLU A 3 -30.04 1.07 -9.68
CA GLU A 3 -29.58 0.02 -8.78
C GLU A 3 -28.42 -0.74 -9.43
N LEU A 4 -27.24 -0.61 -8.85
CA LEU A 4 -26.01 -1.26 -9.33
C LEU A 4 -25.99 -2.71 -8.83
N THR A 5 -25.82 -3.65 -9.76
CA THR A 5 -25.65 -5.08 -9.51
C THR A 5 -24.39 -5.35 -8.65
N PRO A 6 -24.33 -6.45 -7.88
CA PRO A 6 -23.25 -6.67 -6.88
C PRO A 6 -21.83 -6.68 -7.45
N LYS A 7 -21.66 -6.92 -8.75
CA LYS A 7 -20.38 -6.91 -9.47
C LYS A 7 -19.88 -5.50 -9.82
N GLU A 8 -20.74 -4.49 -9.69
CA GLU A 8 -20.46 -3.06 -9.95
C GLU A 8 -20.04 -2.30 -8.68
N ARG A 9 -19.83 -2.99 -7.56
CA ARG A 9 -19.53 -2.40 -6.25
C ARG A 9 -18.05 -2.12 -5.96
N LEU A 10 -17.14 -2.55 -6.83
CA LEU A 10 -15.73 -2.18 -6.69
C LEU A 10 -15.56 -0.78 -7.27
N GLN A 11 -15.67 0.22 -6.39
CA GLN A 11 -15.40 1.61 -6.75
C GLN A 11 -13.89 1.86 -6.72
N PRO A 12 -13.34 2.62 -7.69
CA PRO A 12 -11.95 3.09 -7.65
C PRO A 12 -11.67 3.92 -6.41
N SER A 13 -10.43 3.80 -5.90
CA SER A 13 -9.98 4.63 -4.79
C SER A 13 -10.07 6.10 -5.15
N LEU A 14 -10.15 6.99 -4.15
CA LEU A 14 -10.19 8.43 -4.39
C LEU A 14 -8.98 8.88 -5.23
N LEU A 15 -7.81 8.30 -4.97
CA LEU A 15 -6.59 8.62 -5.69
C LEU A 15 -6.68 8.16 -7.15
N ASP A 16 -7.21 6.96 -7.40
CA ASP A 16 -7.40 6.46 -8.78
C ASP A 16 -8.44 7.28 -9.56
N ARG A 17 -9.40 7.90 -8.88
CA ARG A 17 -10.39 8.79 -9.51
C ARG A 17 -9.87 10.19 -9.79
N LEU A 18 -8.86 10.63 -9.04
CA LEU A 18 -8.24 11.95 -9.18
C LEU A 18 -6.98 11.91 -10.05
N THR A 19 -6.44 10.72 -10.30
CA THR A 19 -5.27 10.51 -11.14
C THR A 19 -5.74 10.30 -12.58
N ASP A 20 -5.45 11.27 -13.43
CA ASP A 20 -5.71 11.18 -14.86
C ASP A 20 -4.46 10.64 -15.57
N GLU A 21 -4.47 9.36 -15.89
CA GLU A 21 -3.39 8.69 -16.63
C GLU A 21 -3.51 8.90 -18.15
N GLU A 22 -4.63 9.45 -18.64
CA GLU A 22 -4.89 9.67 -20.07
C GLU A 22 -5.30 11.13 -20.33
N PRO A 23 -4.42 12.11 -20.05
CA PRO A 23 -4.75 13.54 -20.15
C PRO A 23 -5.19 13.97 -21.56
N ASP A 24 -4.82 13.20 -22.59
CA ASP A 24 -5.19 13.45 -23.98
C ASP A 24 -6.62 12.98 -24.31
N LYS A 25 -7.31 12.28 -23.40
CA LYS A 25 -8.68 11.77 -23.60
C LYS A 25 -9.70 12.55 -22.80
N ALA A 26 -10.45 13.42 -23.49
CA ALA A 26 -11.47 14.27 -22.86
C ALA A 26 -12.72 13.53 -22.31
N GLN A 27 -12.91 12.24 -22.61
CA GLN A 27 -14.03 11.45 -22.09
C GLN A 27 -13.59 10.06 -21.63
N GLU A 28 -13.85 9.76 -20.37
CA GLU A 28 -13.73 8.41 -19.83
C GLU A 28 -14.92 7.53 -20.23
N SER A 29 -14.62 6.31 -20.69
CA SER A 29 -15.63 5.32 -21.04
C SER A 29 -16.34 4.76 -19.79
N ARG A 30 -17.58 4.26 -19.94
CA ARG A 30 -18.32 3.65 -18.82
C ARG A 30 -17.59 2.46 -18.18
N GLU A 31 -16.76 1.74 -18.94
CA GLU A 31 -15.96 0.62 -18.44
C GLU A 31 -14.80 1.10 -17.55
N GLN A 32 -14.27 2.30 -17.77
CA GLN A 32 -13.25 2.90 -16.90
C GLN A 32 -13.82 3.30 -15.53
N ARG A 33 -15.15 3.49 -15.43
CA ARG A 33 -15.83 3.79 -14.16
C ARG A 33 -16.03 2.57 -13.26
N VAL A 34 -15.88 1.35 -13.80
CA VAL A 34 -15.98 0.10 -13.05
C VAL A 34 -14.58 -0.41 -12.78
N LEU A 35 -14.24 -0.67 -11.51
CA LEU A 35 -12.91 -1.16 -11.16
C LEU A 35 -12.76 -2.63 -11.63
N SER A 36 -11.92 -2.84 -12.64
CA SER A 36 -11.52 -4.19 -13.04
C SER A 36 -10.49 -4.77 -12.07
N MET A 37 -10.40 -6.10 -12.00
CA MET A 37 -9.36 -6.78 -11.20
C MET A 37 -7.93 -6.37 -11.61
N ASN A 38 -7.73 -6.09 -12.91
CA ASN A 38 -6.43 -5.61 -13.41
C ASN A 38 -6.12 -4.21 -12.87
N ARG A 39 -7.09 -3.29 -12.87
CA ARG A 39 -6.91 -1.95 -12.30
C ARG A 39 -6.67 -2.00 -10.79
N LEU A 40 -7.40 -2.84 -10.06
CA LEU A 40 -7.15 -3.07 -8.64
C LEU A 40 -5.72 -3.51 -8.38
N ARG A 41 -5.23 -4.48 -9.16
CA ARG A 41 -3.86 -4.98 -9.04
C ARG A 41 -2.82 -3.90 -9.33
N LEU A 42 -3.03 -3.06 -10.34
CA LEU A 42 -2.13 -1.94 -10.65
C LEU A 42 -2.08 -0.92 -9.50
N GLY A 43 -3.24 -0.57 -8.92
CA GLY A 43 -3.30 0.32 -7.76
C GLY A 43 -2.54 -0.24 -6.56
N VAL A 44 -2.72 -1.53 -6.25
CA VAL A 44 -1.97 -2.20 -5.16
C VAL A 44 -0.46 -2.19 -5.43
N LEU A 45 -0.03 -2.44 -6.66
CA LEU A 45 1.40 -2.41 -7.01
C LEU A 45 2.01 -1.01 -6.89
N ARG A 46 1.28 0.04 -7.30
CA ARG A 46 1.69 1.43 -7.14
C ARG A 46 1.86 1.78 -5.67
N ASP A 47 0.86 1.44 -4.86
CA ASP A 47 0.82 1.81 -3.45
C ASP A 47 1.91 1.04 -2.66
N LEU A 48 2.18 -0.23 -3.01
CA LEU A 48 3.35 -0.98 -2.52
C LEU A 48 4.68 -0.35 -2.94
N ALA A 49 4.79 0.14 -4.18
CA ALA A 49 5.99 0.82 -4.64
C ALA A 49 6.25 2.09 -3.82
N TRP A 50 5.22 2.89 -3.53
CA TRP A 50 5.34 4.04 -2.63
C TRP A 50 5.74 3.63 -1.21
N LEU A 51 5.16 2.54 -0.69
CA LEU A 51 5.46 2.01 0.63
C LEU A 51 6.93 1.59 0.76
N PHE A 52 7.46 0.87 -0.22
CA PHE A 52 8.85 0.39 -0.19
C PHE A 52 9.88 1.48 -0.48
N ASN A 53 9.50 2.55 -1.19
CA ASN A 53 10.37 3.69 -1.46
C ASN A 53 10.27 4.79 -0.38
N SER A 54 9.40 4.65 0.60
CA SER A 54 9.29 5.58 1.73
C SER A 54 10.07 5.05 2.94
N THR A 55 10.79 5.93 3.61
CA THR A 55 11.51 5.59 4.85
C THR A 55 10.74 6.12 6.05
N ARG A 56 10.35 5.22 6.96
CA ARG A 56 9.65 5.57 8.19
C ARG A 56 10.63 6.13 9.23
N MET A 57 10.12 6.82 10.26
CA MET A 57 10.98 7.35 11.32
C MET A 57 11.64 6.21 12.11
N PRO A 58 12.90 6.37 12.56
CA PRO A 58 13.54 5.42 13.45
C PRO A 58 12.70 5.23 14.71
N GLU A 59 12.64 3.99 15.20
CA GLU A 59 11.99 3.68 16.47
C GLU A 59 12.67 4.51 17.57
N SER A 60 11.94 5.51 18.05
CA SER A 60 12.37 6.40 19.12
C SER A 60 11.43 6.22 20.31
N SER A 61 11.91 6.57 21.50
CA SER A 61 11.07 6.60 22.72
C SER A 61 9.81 7.47 22.59
N ALA A 62 9.70 8.30 21.54
CA ALA A 62 8.49 9.04 21.23
C ALA A 62 7.39 8.16 20.59
N ILE A 63 7.77 7.16 19.78
CA ILE A 63 6.81 6.24 19.14
C ILE A 63 6.15 5.32 20.18
N GLU A 64 6.90 4.88 21.20
CA GLU A 64 6.35 4.09 22.32
C GLU A 64 5.26 4.84 23.11
N ARG A 65 5.38 6.18 23.18
CA ARG A 65 4.38 7.03 23.84
C ARG A 65 3.11 7.23 23.03
N TYR A 66 3.15 6.96 21.71
CA TYR A 66 2.04 7.20 20.79
C TYR A 66 1.80 5.98 19.86
N PRO A 67 1.23 4.88 20.36
CA PRO A 67 1.03 3.66 19.57
C PRO A 67 0.16 3.87 18.33
N PHE A 68 -0.84 4.76 18.38
CA PHE A 68 -1.65 5.08 17.21
C PHE A 68 -0.88 5.86 16.14
N ALA A 69 0.12 6.66 16.53
CA ALA A 69 0.99 7.35 15.58
C ALA A 69 1.93 6.37 14.86
N ALA A 70 2.35 5.30 15.57
CA ALA A 70 3.22 4.25 15.04
C ALA A 70 2.62 3.51 13.83
N HIS A 71 1.29 3.33 13.80
CA HIS A 71 0.55 2.69 12.68
C HIS A 71 -0.17 3.71 11.79
N SER A 72 0.13 5.00 11.94
CA SER A 72 -0.48 6.06 11.13
C SER A 72 0.35 6.37 9.88
N VAL A 73 -0.20 7.23 9.01
CA VAL A 73 0.49 7.77 7.82
C VAL A 73 1.81 8.47 8.19
N ILE A 74 1.97 8.96 9.42
CA ILE A 74 3.22 9.58 9.90
C ILE A 74 4.39 8.60 9.85
N ASN A 75 4.13 7.31 10.03
CA ASN A 75 5.14 6.25 10.05
C ASN A 75 5.04 5.34 8.81
N PHE A 76 4.50 5.87 7.70
CA PHE A 76 4.40 5.17 6.43
C PHE A 76 5.79 4.91 5.83
N GLY A 77 6.09 3.65 5.55
CA GLY A 77 7.33 3.24 4.90
C GLY A 77 8.06 2.09 5.59
N LEU A 78 9.25 1.77 5.08
CA LEU A 78 10.15 0.78 5.66
C LEU A 78 11.15 1.42 6.63
N PRO A 79 11.67 0.67 7.62
CA PRO A 79 12.80 1.14 8.40
C PRO A 79 14.00 1.43 7.49
N PRO A 80 14.85 2.41 7.85
CA PRO A 80 16.05 2.70 7.06
C PRO A 80 16.96 1.47 7.01
N LEU A 81 17.14 0.92 5.80
CA LEU A 81 18.10 -0.15 5.54
C LEU A 81 19.51 0.41 5.26
N SER A 82 19.60 1.69 4.90
CA SER A 82 20.84 2.41 4.68
C SER A 82 21.65 2.52 5.98
N GLY A 83 22.88 2.01 5.97
CA GLY A 83 23.77 2.01 7.14
C GLY A 83 23.76 0.71 7.96
N VAL A 84 22.85 -0.23 7.66
CA VAL A 84 22.92 -1.59 8.20
C VAL A 84 23.94 -2.38 7.37
N THR A 85 24.92 -2.99 8.03
CA THR A 85 25.90 -3.84 7.34
C THR A 85 25.16 -5.08 6.83
N ALA A 86 25.35 -5.48 5.57
CA ALA A 86 24.68 -6.66 5.00
C ALA A 86 24.89 -7.95 5.82
N ARG A 87 25.98 -8.01 6.61
CA ARG A 87 26.31 -9.11 7.52
C ARG A 87 25.50 -9.12 8.84
N SER A 88 24.94 -7.99 9.24
CA SER A 88 24.09 -7.84 10.43
C SER A 88 22.60 -7.80 10.08
N LEU A 89 22.26 -7.90 8.78
CA LEU A 89 20.88 -7.91 8.34
C LEU A 89 20.30 -9.32 8.58
N ASP A 90 19.47 -9.45 9.61
CA ASP A 90 18.67 -10.64 9.79
C ASP A 90 17.56 -10.66 8.75
N VAL A 91 17.71 -11.55 7.78
CA VAL A 91 16.76 -11.76 6.69
C VAL A 91 15.37 -12.11 7.23
N ASN A 92 15.28 -12.88 8.32
CA ASN A 92 14.00 -13.23 8.94
C ASN A 92 13.34 -12.01 9.57
N ALA A 93 14.11 -11.16 10.23
CA ALA A 93 13.60 -9.91 10.80
C ALA A 93 13.11 -8.96 9.70
N LEU A 94 13.80 -8.93 8.55
CA LEU A 94 13.38 -8.13 7.40
C LEU A 94 12.06 -8.66 6.80
N GLU A 95 11.93 -9.98 6.59
CA GLU A 95 10.69 -10.60 6.10
C GLU A 95 9.50 -10.32 7.03
N GLN A 96 9.70 -10.45 8.34
CA GLN A 96 8.68 -10.15 9.34
C GLN A 96 8.29 -8.67 9.32
N THR A 97 9.28 -7.78 9.21
CA THR A 97 9.03 -6.33 9.12
C THR A 97 8.24 -5.98 7.87
N LEU A 98 8.66 -6.47 6.69
CA LEU A 98 7.95 -6.28 5.42
C LEU A 98 6.52 -6.81 5.51
N ARG A 99 6.34 -8.00 6.09
CA ARG A 99 5.01 -8.59 6.29
C ARG A 99 4.12 -7.67 7.12
N GLN A 100 4.60 -7.15 8.25
CA GLN A 100 3.80 -6.27 9.10
C GLN A 100 3.46 -4.94 8.41
N VAL A 101 4.44 -4.33 7.73
CA VAL A 101 4.24 -3.07 7.02
C VAL A 101 3.18 -3.22 5.91
N ILE A 102 3.22 -4.30 5.12
CA ILE A 102 2.17 -4.58 4.12
C ILE A 102 0.82 -4.78 4.80
N ILE A 103 0.79 -5.51 5.92
CA ILE A 103 -0.45 -5.80 6.65
C ILE A 103 -1.12 -4.53 7.20
N ASP A 104 -0.33 -3.55 7.63
CA ASP A 104 -0.80 -2.30 8.22
C ASP A 104 -1.27 -1.30 7.16
N PHE A 105 -0.54 -1.17 6.05
CA PHE A 105 -0.80 -0.15 5.03
C PHE A 105 -1.57 -0.66 3.80
N GLU A 106 -1.66 -1.97 3.58
CA GLU A 106 -2.39 -2.59 2.46
C GLU A 106 -3.54 -3.52 2.90
N PRO A 107 -4.68 -2.96 3.36
CA PRO A 107 -5.83 -3.75 3.81
C PRO A 107 -6.51 -4.56 2.69
N ARG A 108 -6.21 -4.25 1.42
CA ARG A 108 -6.73 -4.97 0.25
C ARG A 108 -6.14 -6.37 0.12
N ILE A 109 -4.97 -6.63 0.72
CA ILE A 109 -4.31 -7.93 0.72
C ILE A 109 -4.77 -8.72 1.95
N LEU A 110 -5.25 -9.95 1.74
CA LEU A 110 -5.66 -10.81 2.84
C LEU A 110 -4.43 -11.23 3.65
N ARG A 111 -4.43 -10.91 4.95
CA ARG A 111 -3.31 -11.18 5.89
C ARG A 111 -2.87 -12.65 5.88
N GLN A 112 -3.83 -13.56 5.75
CA GLN A 112 -3.62 -15.01 5.71
C GLN A 112 -3.03 -15.52 4.38
N SER A 113 -3.19 -14.80 3.27
CA SER A 113 -2.62 -15.19 1.97
C SER A 113 -1.26 -14.55 1.70
N LEU A 114 -0.87 -13.53 2.45
CA LEU A 114 0.41 -12.84 2.27
C LEU A 114 1.57 -13.80 2.56
N ARG A 115 2.53 -13.88 1.64
CA ARG A 115 3.81 -14.58 1.80
C ARG A 115 4.92 -13.63 1.39
N VAL A 116 5.92 -13.48 2.24
CA VAL A 116 7.11 -12.67 2.00
C VAL A 116 8.30 -13.61 2.11
N HIS A 117 9.17 -13.57 1.10
CA HIS A 117 10.37 -14.39 0.99
C HIS A 117 11.49 -13.50 0.46
N ALA A 118 12.67 -13.57 1.07
CA ALA A 118 13.88 -12.83 0.68
C ALA A 118 14.85 -13.67 -0.16
#